data_AF-A0A143X6L5-F1
#
_entry.id   AF-A0A143X6L5-F1
#
_cell.length_a   1.000
_cell.length_b   1.000
_cell.length_c   1.000
_cell.angle_alpha   90.00
_cell.angle_beta   90.00
_cell.angle_gamma   90.00
#
_symmetry.space_group_name_H-M   'P 1'
#
loop_
_entity.id
_entity.type
_entity.pdbx_description
1 polymer ?
#
loop_
_entity_poly.entity_id
_entity_poly.type
_entity_poly.pdbx_seq_one_letter_code
_entity_poly.pdbx_strand_id
1 'polypeptide(L)'
;MAVLALKQVETQQDASILQARLQKETSEVKNPYKGKVIEFMVSEDMETIADLDYPARVRFEKWLPDHTDSAEYRHYLVSFDRIKQYSVSKEIHIAADGKPVRPNYENTILFLLYHPNPDIRAMFRKATKKHELAWDFTRAVPEKLKRQIFDILHYALENDTAFETRRKHLLGLRELYDFCADEKIDDIEQMELAQEQQFKGLDSERLKPCNRVGIISFCRKALFMQTEKINWNAHVWYMERFQIQPERLDAASPVSSISFTEVTHKKNRELLKKYIRYGLGITNLSVSVIRGEHSAIRNFLNDICQDENEDVCSVTPAQMDDYFKKQRQRSVQAETYNKNVMCIQHFFNFLKVRQYIERIPFDAECCLKKIIPRHLDRSVAQEAADEILEKLCCFPETIRIMYLHLWGVGLRISEVCTLKGNAYYIQGKDAWIQVYQIKMRTYKRIPIPDALYKLTKVYLKKHGIKADDYVFQNAKGGAYCKSTFRYNMLKYCELNNIQNGGYVFKSHDYRHTIATYFYDTGVSLQSIRDYLGHDYEEMTEQYIDYMPKKIEKASEEYFSRHSLAACMKRGEKTDG
;
A
#
# COMPACT_ATOMS: atom_id res chain seq x y z
N MET A 1 29.19 -68.48 20.70
CA MET A 1 28.19 -69.00 19.73
C MET A 1 26.77 -68.96 20.28
N ALA A 2 26.46 -69.53 21.44
CA ALA A 2 25.09 -69.53 22.01
C ALA A 2 24.53 -68.12 22.37
N VAL A 3 25.36 -67.20 22.88
CA VAL A 3 24.95 -65.82 23.22
C VAL A 3 24.65 -64.96 21.97
N LEU A 4 25.33 -65.22 20.86
CA LEU A 4 25.08 -64.57 19.56
C LEU A 4 23.79 -65.09 18.92
N ALA A 5 23.51 -66.39 19.04
CA ALA A 5 22.28 -67.00 18.55
C ALA A 5 21.05 -66.55 19.36
N LEU A 6 21.16 -66.44 20.69
CA LEU A 6 20.08 -65.92 21.55
C LEU A 6 19.74 -64.46 21.25
N LYS A 7 20.77 -63.60 21.09
CA LYS A 7 20.56 -62.22 20.63
C LYS A 7 19.90 -62.16 19.26
N GLN A 8 20.31 -62.99 18.30
CA GLN A 8 19.69 -63.02 16.97
C GLN A 8 18.23 -63.45 16.99
N VAL A 9 17.85 -64.39 17.87
CA VAL A 9 16.47 -64.86 18.02
C VAL A 9 15.58 -63.82 18.73
N GLU A 10 16.08 -63.16 19.78
CA GLU A 10 15.36 -62.04 20.43
C GLU A 10 15.13 -60.88 19.45
N THR A 11 16.18 -60.46 18.72
CA THR A 11 16.07 -59.39 17.72
C THR A 11 15.09 -59.75 16.58
N GLN A 12 15.01 -61.02 16.19
CA GLN A 12 14.05 -61.47 15.16
C GLN A 12 12.60 -61.55 15.67
N GLN A 13 12.38 -61.93 16.93
CA GLN A 13 11.06 -61.91 17.55
C GLN A 13 10.52 -60.48 17.69
N ASP A 14 11.36 -59.55 18.14
CA ASP A 14 10.99 -58.14 18.31
C ASP A 14 10.65 -57.48 16.97
N ALA A 15 11.43 -57.76 15.91
CA ALA A 15 11.15 -57.27 14.56
C ALA A 15 9.83 -57.81 13.98
N SER A 16 9.49 -59.07 14.25
CA SER A 16 8.23 -59.69 13.80
C SER A 16 7.01 -59.08 14.51
N ILE A 17 7.13 -58.81 15.82
CA ILE A 17 6.10 -58.13 16.62
C ILE A 17 5.90 -56.69 16.14
N LEU A 18 6.98 -55.96 15.87
CA LEU A 18 6.92 -54.61 15.34
C LEU A 18 6.27 -54.57 13.95
N GLN A 19 6.64 -55.49 13.06
CA GLN A 19 6.06 -55.59 11.72
C GLN A 19 4.54 -55.84 11.77
N ALA A 20 4.07 -56.76 12.62
CA ALA A 20 2.64 -57.05 12.78
C ALA A 20 1.86 -55.83 13.31
N ARG A 21 2.46 -55.05 14.22
CA ARG A 21 1.90 -53.81 14.76
C ARG A 21 1.74 -52.74 13.66
N LEU A 22 2.79 -52.49 12.88
CA LEU A 22 2.77 -51.52 11.77
C LEU A 22 1.80 -51.94 10.65
N GLN A 23 1.67 -53.24 10.36
CA GLN A 23 0.66 -53.75 9.43
C GLN A 23 -0.77 -53.46 9.92
N LYS A 24 -1.02 -53.56 11.22
CA LYS A 24 -2.30 -53.21 11.84
C LYS A 24 -2.59 -51.71 11.74
N GLU A 25 -1.62 -50.85 12.06
CA GLU A 25 -1.77 -49.39 11.98
C GLU A 25 -2.03 -48.90 10.55
N THR A 26 -1.41 -49.55 9.56
CA THR A 26 -1.56 -49.22 8.12
C THR A 26 -2.69 -49.98 7.42
N SER A 27 -3.55 -50.69 8.16
CA SER A 27 -4.62 -51.52 7.59
C SER A 27 -5.63 -50.72 6.75
N GLU A 28 -6.02 -49.53 7.21
CA GLU A 28 -6.96 -48.64 6.52
C GLU A 28 -6.35 -47.94 5.29
N VAL A 29 -5.01 -47.92 5.18
CA VAL A 29 -4.31 -47.34 4.03
C VAL A 29 -4.29 -48.36 2.88
N LYS A 30 -5.22 -48.22 1.94
CA LYS A 30 -5.30 -49.04 0.72
C LYS A 30 -4.22 -48.64 -0.28
N ASN A 31 -3.03 -49.24 -0.15
CA ASN A 31 -1.92 -49.07 -1.09
C ASN A 31 -1.13 -50.39 -1.27
N PRO A 32 -0.96 -50.91 -2.51
CA PRO A 32 -0.23 -52.16 -2.74
C PRO A 32 1.26 -52.08 -2.37
N TYR A 33 1.84 -50.87 -2.34
CA TYR A 33 3.26 -50.65 -2.09
C TYR A 33 3.60 -50.38 -0.60
N LYS A 34 2.67 -50.62 0.32
CA LYS A 34 2.88 -50.36 1.76
C LYS A 34 3.88 -51.31 2.43
N GLY A 35 4.01 -52.54 1.92
CA GLY A 35 4.89 -53.56 2.50
C GLY A 35 6.35 -53.10 2.63
N LYS A 36 6.89 -52.45 1.58
CA LYS A 36 8.26 -51.92 1.59
C LYS A 36 8.48 -50.76 2.55
N VAL A 37 7.45 -49.95 2.81
CA VAL A 37 7.55 -48.88 3.81
C VAL A 37 7.63 -49.50 5.21
N ILE A 38 6.86 -50.55 5.48
CA ILE A 38 6.91 -51.28 6.75
C ILE A 38 8.26 -51.97 6.94
N GLU A 39 8.82 -52.58 5.89
CA GLU A 39 10.17 -53.18 5.92
C GLU A 39 11.24 -52.15 6.30
N PHE A 40 11.19 -50.96 5.68
CA PHE A 40 12.08 -49.85 6.03
C PHE A 40 11.90 -49.39 7.50
N MET A 41 10.65 -49.21 7.95
CA MET A 41 10.38 -48.82 9.34
C MET A 41 10.95 -49.82 10.35
N VAL A 42 10.82 -51.12 10.08
CA VAL A 42 11.41 -52.17 10.93
C VAL A 42 12.94 -52.12 10.89
N SER A 43 13.55 -51.83 9.73
CA SER A 43 15.01 -51.72 9.62
C SER A 43 15.61 -50.52 10.36
N GLU A 44 14.81 -49.48 10.58
CA GLU A 44 15.20 -48.23 11.27
C GLU A 44 14.66 -48.16 12.71
N ASP A 45 14.10 -49.25 13.24
CA ASP A 45 13.53 -49.34 14.59
C ASP A 45 12.45 -48.29 14.89
N MET A 46 11.59 -48.00 13.90
CA MET A 46 10.47 -47.06 14.04
C MET A 46 9.24 -47.76 14.62
N GLU A 47 8.80 -47.33 15.80
CA GLU A 47 7.75 -48.03 16.56
C GLU A 47 6.33 -47.81 16.03
N THR A 48 6.06 -46.63 15.45
CA THR A 48 4.71 -46.17 15.07
C THR A 48 4.72 -45.48 13.71
N ILE A 49 3.56 -45.41 13.04
CA ILE A 49 3.43 -44.62 11.80
C ILE A 49 3.62 -43.10 12.01
N ALA A 50 3.61 -42.63 13.27
CA ALA A 50 3.89 -41.24 13.62
C ALA A 50 5.37 -40.90 13.49
N ASP A 51 6.27 -41.89 13.63
CA ASP A 51 7.73 -41.72 13.52
C ASP A 51 8.19 -41.42 12.08
N LEU A 52 7.31 -41.65 11.08
CA LEU A 52 7.57 -41.25 9.71
C LEU A 52 7.63 -39.73 9.61
N ASP A 53 8.77 -39.18 9.24
CA ASP A 53 8.95 -37.75 9.00
C ASP A 53 9.65 -37.47 7.66
N TYR A 54 9.97 -36.22 7.38
CA TYR A 54 10.67 -35.88 6.15
C TYR A 54 12.13 -36.38 6.10
N PRO A 55 12.95 -36.26 7.16
CA PRO A 55 14.24 -36.96 7.24
C PRO A 55 14.17 -38.46 6.94
N ALA A 56 13.22 -39.19 7.53
CA ALA A 56 12.97 -40.60 7.28
C ALA A 56 12.59 -40.84 5.81
N ARG A 57 11.76 -39.97 5.21
CA ARG A 57 11.43 -40.01 3.79
C ARG A 57 12.68 -39.92 2.90
N VAL A 58 13.62 -39.04 3.24
CA VAL A 58 14.89 -38.89 2.49
C VAL A 58 15.78 -40.12 2.67
N ARG A 59 15.85 -40.71 3.87
CA ARG A 59 16.57 -41.97 4.10
C ARG A 59 15.93 -43.13 3.34
N PHE A 60 14.60 -43.23 3.34
CA PHE A 60 13.86 -44.20 2.55
C PHE A 60 14.14 -44.06 1.05
N GLU A 61 14.17 -42.82 0.54
CA GLU A 61 14.52 -42.55 -0.87
C GLU A 61 15.94 -43.03 -1.24
N LYS A 62 16.89 -42.94 -0.31
CA LYS A 62 18.25 -43.47 -0.47
C LYS A 62 18.35 -44.99 -0.26
N TRP A 63 17.43 -45.58 0.50
CA TRP A 63 17.37 -47.01 0.82
C TRP A 63 16.76 -47.84 -0.32
N LEU A 64 15.80 -47.26 -1.07
CA LEU A 64 15.09 -47.94 -2.16
C LEU A 64 15.98 -48.61 -3.21
N PRO A 65 17.10 -48.00 -3.69
CA PRO A 65 17.93 -48.60 -4.73
C PRO A 65 18.57 -49.94 -4.38
N ASP A 66 18.83 -50.18 -3.10
CA ASP A 66 19.46 -51.42 -2.65
C ASP A 66 18.42 -52.54 -2.41
N HIS A 67 17.12 -52.24 -2.51
CA HIS A 67 16.05 -53.11 -2.02
C HIS A 67 14.88 -53.30 -3.00
N THR A 68 14.83 -52.62 -4.16
CA THR A 68 13.75 -52.72 -5.16
C THR A 68 14.16 -52.25 -6.57
N ASP A 69 13.41 -52.62 -7.61
CA ASP A 69 13.58 -52.17 -8.99
C ASP A 69 13.24 -50.67 -9.21
N SER A 70 14.10 -49.99 -9.99
CA SER A 70 14.05 -48.55 -10.29
C SER A 70 12.73 -48.05 -10.90
N ALA A 71 12.04 -48.88 -11.69
CA ALA A 71 10.82 -48.48 -12.40
C ALA A 71 9.65 -48.10 -11.46
N GLU A 72 9.69 -48.52 -10.19
CA GLU A 72 8.59 -48.37 -9.24
C GLU A 72 8.86 -47.39 -8.08
N TYR A 73 10.05 -46.76 -7.98
CA TYR A 73 10.41 -45.90 -6.84
C TYR A 73 9.36 -44.84 -6.52
N ARG A 74 8.76 -44.25 -7.56
CA ARG A 74 7.69 -43.26 -7.39
C ARG A 74 6.50 -43.81 -6.61
N HIS A 75 6.12 -45.06 -6.82
CA HIS A 75 4.99 -45.69 -6.15
C HIS A 75 5.28 -45.93 -4.66
N TYR A 76 6.50 -46.38 -4.32
CA TYR A 76 6.94 -46.52 -2.93
C TYR A 76 6.99 -45.19 -2.18
N LEU A 77 7.54 -44.13 -2.80
CA LEU A 77 7.55 -42.79 -2.20
C LEU A 77 6.14 -42.23 -1.99
N VAL A 78 5.21 -42.48 -2.93
CA VAL A 78 3.80 -42.12 -2.77
C VAL A 78 3.14 -42.93 -1.65
N SER A 79 3.54 -44.19 -1.48
CA SER A 79 3.07 -45.04 -0.39
C SER A 79 3.51 -44.51 0.98
N PHE A 80 4.79 -44.17 1.11
CA PHE A 80 5.34 -43.52 2.29
C PHE A 80 4.56 -42.24 2.63
N ASP A 81 4.41 -41.35 1.65
CA ASP A 81 3.69 -40.08 1.83
C ASP A 81 2.24 -40.32 2.29
N ARG A 82 1.54 -41.32 1.74
CA ARG A 82 0.15 -41.65 2.10
C ARG A 82 0.02 -42.19 3.53
N ILE A 83 0.95 -43.02 3.99
CA ILE A 83 0.93 -43.56 5.35
C ILE A 83 1.09 -42.44 6.37
N LYS A 84 2.08 -41.55 6.17
CA LYS A 84 2.25 -40.39 7.06
C LYS A 84 1.05 -39.43 6.99
N GLN A 85 0.50 -39.16 5.81
CA GLN A 85 -0.71 -38.34 5.68
C GLN A 85 -1.90 -38.92 6.44
N TYR A 86 -2.04 -40.24 6.46
CA TYR A 86 -3.08 -40.93 7.23
C TYR A 86 -2.84 -40.78 8.74
N SER A 87 -1.60 -40.94 9.22
CA SER A 87 -1.23 -40.68 10.62
C SER A 87 -1.62 -39.26 11.04
N VAL A 88 -1.18 -38.25 10.29
CA VAL A 88 -1.47 -36.84 10.57
C VAL A 88 -2.97 -36.53 10.54
N SER A 89 -3.73 -37.24 9.71
CA SER A 89 -5.18 -37.03 9.61
C SER A 89 -5.95 -37.50 10.86
N LYS A 90 -5.36 -38.38 11.68
CA LYS A 90 -5.95 -38.80 12.97
C LYS A 90 -5.79 -37.77 14.08
N GLU A 91 -4.83 -36.86 13.94
CA GLU A 91 -4.43 -35.88 14.96
C GLU A 91 -4.94 -34.46 14.66
N ILE A 92 -5.89 -34.30 13.72
CA ILE A 92 -6.38 -32.98 13.32
C ILE A 92 -7.19 -32.35 14.46
N HIS A 93 -6.70 -31.21 14.95
CA HIS A 93 -7.45 -30.33 15.84
C HIS A 93 -8.26 -29.31 15.04
N ILE A 94 -9.57 -29.26 15.29
CA ILE A 94 -10.51 -28.34 14.65
C ILE A 94 -10.89 -27.26 15.66
N ALA A 95 -10.83 -25.99 15.24
CA ALA A 95 -11.21 -24.85 16.05
C ALA A 95 -12.74 -24.69 16.12
N ALA A 96 -13.23 -23.82 17.01
CA ALA A 96 -14.66 -23.56 17.19
C ALA A 96 -15.37 -23.02 15.93
N ASP A 97 -14.62 -22.44 14.98
CA ASP A 97 -15.13 -21.95 13.69
C ASP A 97 -15.17 -23.05 12.59
N GLY A 98 -14.86 -24.31 12.95
CA GLY A 98 -14.86 -25.45 12.06
C GLY A 98 -13.61 -25.58 11.19
N LYS A 99 -12.60 -24.70 11.33
CA LYS A 99 -11.36 -24.78 10.57
C LYS A 99 -10.26 -25.55 11.32
N PRO A 100 -9.37 -26.26 10.62
CA PRO A 100 -8.19 -26.85 11.24
C PRO A 100 -7.33 -25.77 11.91
N VAL A 101 -6.95 -25.98 13.17
CA VAL A 101 -6.05 -25.08 13.91
C VAL A 101 -4.67 -25.12 13.25
N ARG A 102 -3.98 -23.97 13.22
CA ARG A 102 -2.57 -23.91 12.79
C ARG A 102 -1.73 -24.85 13.67
N PRO A 103 -0.79 -25.61 13.08
CA PRO A 103 0.13 -26.39 13.90
C PRO A 103 0.90 -25.47 14.86
N ASN A 104 1.25 -25.98 16.03
CA ASN A 104 2.17 -25.29 16.91
C ASN A 104 3.56 -25.21 16.24
N TYR A 105 4.27 -24.11 16.48
CA TYR A 105 5.64 -24.00 16.03
C TYR A 105 6.52 -25.00 16.80
N GLU A 106 7.30 -25.77 16.05
CA GLU A 106 8.29 -26.72 16.56
C GLU A 106 9.61 -26.57 15.79
N ASN A 107 10.73 -26.86 16.45
CA ASN A 107 12.06 -26.83 15.83
C ASN A 107 12.32 -28.12 15.02
N THR A 108 11.45 -28.41 14.07
CA THR A 108 11.46 -29.61 13.22
C THR A 108 11.33 -29.23 11.75
N ILE A 109 11.48 -30.20 10.85
CA ILE A 109 11.27 -29.96 9.41
C ILE A 109 9.77 -30.04 9.11
N LEU A 110 9.17 -28.92 8.72
CA LEU A 110 7.79 -28.87 8.26
C LEU A 110 7.73 -29.24 6.77
N PHE A 111 7.16 -30.39 6.46
CA PHE A 111 6.89 -30.79 5.09
C PHE A 111 5.42 -30.52 4.72
N LEU A 112 5.18 -29.67 3.72
CA LEU A 112 3.81 -29.20 3.40
C LEU A 112 2.86 -30.33 2.98
N LEU A 113 3.36 -31.46 2.47
CA LEU A 113 2.51 -32.64 2.19
C LEU A 113 2.07 -33.38 3.46
N TYR A 114 2.71 -33.13 4.60
CA TYR A 114 2.36 -33.67 5.91
C TYR A 114 1.70 -32.62 6.81
N HIS A 115 1.30 -31.48 6.25
CA HIS A 115 0.62 -30.42 7.00
C HIS A 115 -0.71 -30.93 7.59
N PRO A 116 -1.11 -30.60 8.84
CA PRO A 116 -2.35 -31.09 9.47
C PRO A 116 -3.63 -30.72 8.71
N ASN A 117 -3.68 -29.50 8.16
CA ASN A 117 -4.80 -29.06 7.32
C ASN A 117 -4.86 -29.82 5.97
N PRO A 118 -5.93 -30.57 5.66
CA PRO A 118 -6.08 -31.32 4.42
C PRO A 118 -6.13 -30.43 3.17
N ASP A 119 -6.68 -29.22 3.26
CA ASP A 119 -6.76 -28.29 2.14
C ASP A 119 -5.37 -27.86 1.70
N ILE A 120 -4.49 -27.56 2.67
CA ILE A 120 -3.08 -27.22 2.39
C ILE A 120 -2.37 -28.39 1.71
N ARG A 121 -2.55 -29.63 2.19
CA ARG A 121 -1.95 -30.81 1.53
C ARG A 121 -2.43 -30.95 0.08
N ALA A 122 -3.72 -30.72 -0.16
CA ALA A 122 -4.31 -30.80 -1.49
C ALA A 122 -3.69 -29.80 -2.48
N MET A 123 -3.30 -28.60 -2.00
CA MET A 123 -2.65 -27.56 -2.82
C MET A 123 -1.36 -28.05 -3.49
N PHE A 124 -0.61 -28.96 -2.85
CA PHE A 124 0.70 -29.40 -3.32
C PHE A 124 0.74 -30.82 -3.89
N ARG A 125 -0.42 -31.49 -3.99
CA ARG A 125 -0.51 -32.89 -4.45
C ARG A 125 0.13 -33.15 -5.82
N LYS A 126 0.08 -32.15 -6.70
CA LYS A 126 0.63 -32.20 -8.08
C LYS A 126 2.03 -31.57 -8.20
N ALA A 127 2.67 -31.18 -7.10
CA ALA A 127 3.99 -30.56 -7.14
C ALA A 127 5.03 -31.54 -7.72
N THR A 128 5.80 -31.08 -8.70
CA THR A 128 6.85 -31.87 -9.37
C THR A 128 8.12 -31.95 -8.51
N LYS A 129 8.51 -30.83 -7.89
CA LYS A 129 9.68 -30.74 -7.01
C LYS A 129 9.29 -30.85 -5.55
N LYS A 130 9.07 -32.08 -5.06
CA LYS A 130 8.61 -32.32 -3.69
C LYS A 130 9.58 -31.80 -2.62
N HIS A 131 10.88 -31.88 -2.83
CA HIS A 131 11.86 -31.39 -1.84
C HIS A 131 11.74 -29.88 -1.54
N GLU A 132 11.23 -29.07 -2.47
CA GLU A 132 10.95 -27.64 -2.26
C GLU A 132 9.76 -27.38 -1.31
N LEU A 133 9.07 -28.44 -0.86
CA LEU A 133 7.98 -28.35 0.11
C LEU A 133 8.44 -28.57 1.56
N ALA A 134 9.72 -28.91 1.76
CA ALA A 134 10.30 -29.08 3.09
C ALA A 134 10.89 -27.75 3.58
N TRP A 135 10.46 -27.32 4.76
CA TRP A 135 10.90 -26.12 5.45
C TRP A 135 11.67 -26.52 6.70
N ASP A 136 12.96 -26.20 6.71
CA ASP A 136 13.88 -26.62 7.77
C ASP A 136 14.01 -25.55 8.86
N PHE A 137 13.37 -25.80 10.00
CA PHE A 137 13.46 -24.98 11.21
C PHE A 137 14.49 -25.53 12.22
N THR A 138 15.22 -26.59 11.86
CA THR A 138 16.33 -27.12 12.67
C THR A 138 17.64 -26.34 12.50
N ARG A 139 17.68 -25.47 11.48
CA ARG A 139 18.82 -24.60 11.17
C ARG A 139 19.27 -23.79 12.39
N ALA A 140 20.59 -23.59 12.51
CA ALA A 140 21.23 -22.79 13.55
C ALA A 140 21.08 -21.27 13.30
N VAL A 141 19.84 -20.79 13.33
CA VAL A 141 19.45 -19.39 13.15
C VAL A 141 18.63 -18.91 14.36
N PRO A 142 18.52 -17.58 14.59
CA PRO A 142 17.75 -17.03 15.70
C PRO A 142 16.30 -17.55 15.76
N GLU A 143 15.84 -17.91 16.96
CA GLU A 143 14.49 -18.46 17.19
C GLU A 143 13.38 -17.51 16.70
N LYS A 144 13.59 -16.19 16.85
CA LYS A 144 12.67 -15.16 16.39
C LYS A 144 12.45 -15.21 14.87
N LEU A 145 13.54 -15.33 14.10
CA LEU A 145 13.46 -15.45 12.64
C LEU A 145 12.66 -16.68 12.24
N LYS A 146 12.93 -17.85 12.86
CA LYS A 146 12.23 -19.10 12.52
C LYS A 146 10.73 -19.00 12.75
N ARG A 147 10.31 -18.41 13.87
CA ARG A 147 8.90 -18.15 14.17
C ARG A 147 8.27 -17.19 13.15
N GLN A 148 8.98 -16.12 12.79
CA GLN A 148 8.50 -15.20 11.75
C GLN A 148 8.33 -15.91 10.40
N ILE A 149 9.30 -16.73 9.97
CA ILE A 149 9.19 -17.50 8.73
C ILE A 149 8.00 -18.47 8.79
N PHE A 150 7.79 -19.15 9.92
CA PHE A 150 6.65 -20.02 10.14
C PHE A 150 5.31 -19.28 10.03
N ASP A 151 5.20 -18.11 10.65
CA ASP A 151 3.98 -17.28 10.61
C ASP A 151 3.71 -16.71 9.20
N ILE A 152 4.75 -16.30 8.49
CA ILE A 152 4.62 -15.81 7.10
C ILE A 152 4.22 -16.95 6.17
N LEU A 153 4.79 -18.15 6.35
CA LEU A 153 4.46 -19.33 5.58
C LEU A 153 2.97 -19.65 5.70
N HIS A 154 2.44 -19.74 6.92
CA HIS A 154 1.01 -20.03 7.12
C HIS A 154 0.11 -18.92 6.61
N TYR A 155 0.52 -17.65 6.77
CA TYR A 155 -0.21 -16.53 6.19
C TYR A 155 -0.34 -16.65 4.67
N ALA A 156 0.75 -17.01 3.96
CA ALA A 156 0.73 -17.21 2.53
C ALA A 156 -0.19 -18.38 2.14
N LEU A 157 -0.13 -19.50 2.86
CA LEU A 157 -0.96 -20.68 2.61
C LEU A 157 -2.46 -20.38 2.76
N GLU A 158 -2.82 -19.52 3.71
CA GLU A 158 -4.21 -19.20 4.03
C GLU A 158 -4.79 -18.06 3.18
N ASN A 159 -3.98 -17.08 2.79
CA ASN A 159 -4.46 -15.85 2.15
C ASN A 159 -4.21 -15.80 0.63
N ASP A 160 -3.25 -16.57 0.11
CA ASP A 160 -3.01 -16.61 -1.34
C ASP A 160 -4.02 -17.50 -2.05
N THR A 161 -4.96 -16.87 -2.76
CA THR A 161 -6.01 -17.57 -3.52
C THR A 161 -5.49 -18.15 -4.84
N ALA A 162 -4.58 -17.45 -5.53
CA ALA A 162 -4.03 -17.86 -6.82
C ALA A 162 -2.74 -18.68 -6.67
N PHE A 163 -2.63 -19.77 -7.42
CA PHE A 163 -1.45 -20.65 -7.43
C PHE A 163 -0.15 -19.89 -7.73
N GLU A 164 -0.13 -19.03 -8.75
CA GLU A 164 1.06 -18.28 -9.13
C GLU A 164 1.53 -17.30 -8.04
N THR A 165 0.58 -16.62 -7.38
CA THR A 165 0.90 -15.73 -6.25
C THR A 165 1.50 -16.51 -5.09
N ARG A 166 0.86 -17.62 -4.71
CA ARG A 166 1.36 -18.50 -3.65
C ARG A 166 2.75 -19.01 -3.95
N ARG A 167 2.96 -19.54 -5.16
CA ARG A 167 4.27 -20.03 -5.60
C ARG A 167 5.34 -18.94 -5.51
N LYS A 168 5.03 -17.73 -5.97
CA LYS A 168 5.93 -16.57 -5.86
C LYS A 168 6.27 -16.25 -4.41
N HIS A 169 5.29 -16.21 -3.50
CA HIS A 169 5.53 -15.91 -2.09
C HIS A 169 6.33 -17.01 -1.39
N LEU A 170 6.05 -18.28 -1.65
CA LEU A 170 6.78 -19.41 -1.05
C LEU A 170 8.24 -19.47 -1.50
N LEU A 171 8.50 -19.32 -2.81
CA LEU A 171 9.86 -19.27 -3.34
C LEU A 171 10.62 -18.06 -2.80
N GLY A 172 9.97 -16.90 -2.78
CA GLY A 172 10.54 -15.67 -2.24
C GLY A 172 10.84 -15.75 -0.74
N LEU A 173 9.95 -16.34 0.04
CA LEU A 173 10.13 -16.55 1.48
C LEU A 173 11.30 -17.48 1.77
N ARG A 174 11.48 -18.54 0.97
CA ARG A 174 12.62 -19.45 1.09
C ARG A 174 13.94 -18.73 0.80
N GLU A 175 14.00 -17.96 -0.28
CA GLU A 175 15.16 -17.15 -0.63
C GLU A 175 15.48 -16.10 0.44
N LEU A 176 14.45 -15.45 1.01
CA LEU A 176 14.62 -14.52 2.13
C LEU A 176 15.12 -15.23 3.39
N TYR A 177 14.63 -16.44 3.68
CA TYR A 177 15.09 -17.22 4.81
C TYR A 177 16.57 -17.62 4.69
N ASP A 178 16.98 -18.06 3.49
CA ASP A 178 18.37 -18.37 3.17
C ASP A 178 19.25 -17.11 3.37
N PHE A 179 18.86 -15.98 2.78
CA PHE A 179 19.56 -14.71 2.93
C PHE A 179 19.67 -14.24 4.39
N CYS A 180 18.57 -14.32 5.16
CA CYS A 180 18.59 -13.92 6.57
C CYS A 180 19.50 -14.82 7.41
N ALA A 181 19.59 -16.12 7.08
CA ALA A 181 20.50 -17.03 7.75
C ALA A 181 21.97 -16.66 7.46
N ASP A 182 22.29 -16.37 6.20
CA ASP A 182 23.65 -16.04 5.75
C ASP A 182 24.12 -14.69 6.31
N GLU A 183 23.27 -13.67 6.26
CA GLU A 183 23.54 -12.31 6.76
C GLU A 183 23.30 -12.14 8.28
N LYS A 184 22.97 -13.22 8.99
CA LYS A 184 22.70 -13.24 10.44
C LYS A 184 21.62 -12.23 10.88
N ILE A 185 20.57 -12.11 10.09
CA ILE A 185 19.40 -11.27 10.37
C ILE A 185 18.45 -12.04 11.28
N ASP A 186 18.06 -11.45 12.41
CA ASP A 186 17.20 -12.09 13.42
C ASP A 186 15.72 -11.66 13.35
N ASP A 187 15.43 -10.52 12.71
CA ASP A 187 14.09 -9.92 12.63
C ASP A 187 13.78 -9.30 11.25
N ILE A 188 12.83 -9.90 10.53
CA ILE A 188 12.36 -9.43 9.22
C ILE A 188 11.65 -8.06 9.31
N GLU A 189 10.93 -7.78 10.41
CA GLU A 189 10.25 -6.49 10.63
C GLU A 189 11.24 -5.35 10.89
N GLN A 190 12.49 -5.67 11.27
CA GLN A 190 13.55 -4.73 11.59
C GLN A 190 14.75 -4.78 10.64
N MET A 191 14.66 -5.46 9.49
CA MET A 191 15.71 -5.39 8.47
C MET A 191 16.03 -3.92 8.12
N GLU A 192 17.32 -3.63 8.02
CA GLU A 192 17.85 -2.30 7.69
C GLU A 192 17.85 -2.06 6.18
N LEU A 193 17.90 -0.78 5.77
CA LEU A 193 17.81 -0.41 4.35
C LEU A 193 18.90 -1.07 3.49
N ALA A 194 20.12 -1.16 4.02
CA ALA A 194 21.24 -1.81 3.33
C ALA A 194 20.98 -3.30 3.09
N GLN A 195 20.45 -4.01 4.09
CA GLN A 195 20.09 -5.42 3.99
C GLN A 195 18.96 -5.64 2.98
N GLU A 196 17.97 -4.74 2.94
CA GLU A 196 16.93 -4.81 1.91
C GLU A 196 17.47 -4.60 0.50
N GLN A 197 18.42 -3.68 0.32
CA GLN A 197 19.04 -3.41 -0.97
C GLN A 197 19.90 -4.59 -1.43
N GLN A 198 20.67 -5.20 -0.52
CA GLN A 198 21.43 -6.42 -0.77
C GLN A 198 20.50 -7.56 -1.23
N PHE A 199 19.42 -7.83 -0.49
CA PHE A 199 18.45 -8.86 -0.88
C PHE A 199 17.81 -8.60 -2.26
N LYS A 200 17.45 -7.34 -2.54
CA LYS A 200 16.87 -6.96 -3.84
C LYS A 200 17.87 -7.13 -4.99
N GLY A 201 19.16 -6.96 -4.72
CA GLY A 201 20.26 -7.06 -5.67
C GLY A 201 20.83 -8.46 -5.90
N LEU A 202 20.40 -9.48 -5.13
CA LEU A 202 20.87 -10.86 -5.31
C LEU A 202 20.63 -11.35 -6.75
N ASP A 203 21.61 -12.02 -7.34
CA ASP A 203 21.40 -12.78 -8.57
C ASP A 203 20.92 -14.19 -8.21
N SER A 204 19.79 -14.59 -8.77
CA SER A 204 19.10 -15.81 -8.35
C SER A 204 18.19 -16.31 -9.45
N GLU A 205 18.39 -17.57 -9.80
CA GLU A 205 17.59 -18.30 -10.79
C GLU A 205 16.20 -18.68 -10.25
N ARG A 206 15.99 -18.64 -8.92
CA ARG A 206 14.74 -19.08 -8.27
C ARG A 206 13.60 -18.07 -8.43
N LEU A 207 13.92 -16.78 -8.42
CA LEU A 207 12.92 -15.70 -8.46
C LEU A 207 13.37 -14.57 -9.38
N LYS A 208 12.46 -14.06 -10.21
CA LYS A 208 12.73 -12.86 -11.03
C LYS A 208 13.00 -11.64 -10.13
N PRO A 209 13.89 -10.70 -10.51
CA PRO A 209 14.19 -9.51 -9.71
C PRO A 209 12.93 -8.70 -9.31
N CYS A 210 11.99 -8.51 -10.24
CA CYS A 210 10.74 -7.79 -9.98
C CYS A 210 9.86 -8.45 -8.90
N ASN A 211 10.00 -9.77 -8.71
CA ASN A 211 9.28 -10.49 -7.70
C ASN A 211 9.92 -10.33 -6.31
N ARG A 212 11.26 -10.23 -6.23
CA ARG A 212 12.00 -10.12 -4.95
C ARG A 212 11.67 -8.83 -4.21
N VAL A 213 11.53 -7.73 -4.95
CA VAL A 213 11.19 -6.40 -4.40
C VAL A 213 9.91 -6.43 -3.56
N GLY A 214 8.92 -7.24 -3.95
CA GLY A 214 7.64 -7.35 -3.25
C GLY A 214 7.65 -8.28 -2.04
N ILE A 215 8.62 -9.18 -1.92
CA ILE A 215 8.63 -10.24 -0.90
C ILE A 215 8.82 -9.69 0.50
N ILE A 216 9.79 -8.80 0.71
CA ILE A 216 10.00 -8.17 2.03
C ILE A 216 8.73 -7.45 2.49
N SER A 217 8.09 -6.72 1.58
CA SER A 217 6.83 -6.01 1.88
C SER A 217 5.70 -6.98 2.21
N PHE A 218 5.58 -8.10 1.50
CA PHE A 218 4.63 -9.15 1.81
C PHE A 218 4.88 -9.77 3.19
N CYS A 219 6.13 -10.16 3.48
CA CYS A 219 6.53 -10.79 4.73
C CYS A 219 6.26 -9.90 5.94
N ARG A 220 6.69 -8.63 5.87
CA ARG A 220 6.42 -7.65 6.92
C ARG A 220 4.93 -7.40 7.11
N LYS A 221 4.17 -7.31 6.01
CA LYS A 221 2.71 -7.15 6.09
C LYS A 221 2.07 -8.37 6.77
N ALA A 222 2.47 -9.58 6.39
CA ALA A 222 1.97 -10.81 6.99
C ALA A 222 2.22 -10.84 8.50
N LEU A 223 3.43 -10.53 8.95
CA LEU A 223 3.76 -10.44 10.38
C LEU A 223 2.93 -9.38 11.08
N PHE A 224 2.95 -8.15 10.56
CA PHE A 224 2.25 -7.02 11.15
C PHE A 224 0.75 -7.24 11.31
N MET A 225 0.10 -7.91 10.34
CA MET A 225 -1.34 -8.18 10.37
C MET A 225 -1.74 -9.32 11.32
N GLN A 226 -0.81 -10.24 11.64
CA GLN A 226 -1.09 -11.41 12.48
C GLN A 226 -0.87 -11.17 13.98
N THR A 227 -0.06 -10.18 14.34
CA THR A 227 0.22 -9.86 15.75
C THR A 227 -1.04 -9.47 16.53
N GLU A 228 -1.22 -10.03 17.74
CA GLU A 228 -2.36 -9.72 18.62
C GLU A 228 -2.40 -8.22 18.96
N LYS A 229 -1.25 -7.66 19.33
CA LYS A 229 -1.05 -6.23 19.61
C LYS A 229 -0.20 -5.60 18.51
N ILE A 230 -0.51 -4.36 18.16
CA ILE A 230 0.22 -3.60 17.14
C ILE A 230 1.70 -3.50 17.53
N ASN A 231 2.57 -4.04 16.68
CA ASN A 231 4.02 -3.92 16.81
C ASN A 231 4.50 -2.53 16.37
N TRP A 232 4.52 -1.56 17.29
CA TRP A 232 5.02 -0.21 17.02
C TRP A 232 6.53 -0.15 16.76
N ASN A 233 7.29 -1.21 17.06
CA ASN A 233 8.73 -1.25 16.83
C ASN A 233 9.09 -1.68 15.39
N ALA A 234 8.13 -2.20 14.62
CA ALA A 234 8.34 -2.55 13.21
C ALA A 234 8.80 -1.35 12.38
N HIS A 235 9.66 -1.58 11.38
CA HIS A 235 10.16 -0.53 10.47
C HIS A 235 9.12 -0.07 9.46
N VAL A 236 8.05 -0.84 9.24
CA VAL A 236 6.96 -0.48 8.32
C VAL A 236 5.63 -0.74 9.00
N TRP A 237 4.75 0.25 9.00
CA TRP A 237 3.40 0.14 9.54
C TRP A 237 2.37 0.10 8.41
N TYR A 238 1.45 -0.85 8.47
CA TYR A 238 0.43 -1.05 7.44
C TYR A 238 -0.90 -0.45 7.90
N MET A 239 -1.45 0.46 7.09
CA MET A 239 -2.58 1.29 7.52
C MET A 239 -3.86 0.50 7.75
N GLU A 240 -4.00 -0.64 7.07
CA GLU A 240 -5.14 -1.56 7.17
C GLU A 240 -5.36 -2.10 8.60
N ARG A 241 -4.33 -2.07 9.46
CA ARG A 241 -4.44 -2.54 10.85
C ARG A 241 -5.03 -1.49 11.78
N PHE A 242 -5.03 -0.22 11.41
CA PHE A 242 -5.49 0.86 12.28
C PHE A 242 -6.97 1.19 12.04
N GLN A 243 -7.73 1.32 13.11
CA GLN A 243 -9.10 1.82 13.07
C GLN A 243 -9.08 3.35 13.02
N ILE A 244 -8.91 3.89 11.81
CA ILE A 244 -8.88 5.34 11.57
C ILE A 244 -10.26 5.79 11.11
N GLN A 245 -10.73 6.90 11.68
CA GLN A 245 -11.97 7.57 11.28
C GLN A 245 -11.99 7.83 9.76
N PRO A 246 -13.07 7.48 9.04
CA PRO A 246 -13.16 7.63 7.58
C PRO A 246 -12.87 9.05 7.08
N GLU A 247 -13.20 10.09 7.86
CA GLU A 247 -13.01 11.51 7.53
C GLU A 247 -11.52 11.93 7.50
N ARG A 248 -10.64 11.08 8.05
CA ARG A 248 -9.19 11.26 8.02
C ARG A 248 -8.54 10.53 6.84
N LEU A 249 -9.31 9.76 6.06
CA LEU A 249 -8.84 8.95 4.94
C LEU A 249 -9.27 9.57 3.59
N ASP A 250 -8.35 9.57 2.63
CA ASP A 250 -8.63 9.91 1.23
C ASP A 250 -8.75 8.62 0.43
N ALA A 251 -9.98 8.15 0.18
CA ALA A 251 -10.24 6.92 -0.55
C ALA A 251 -9.73 6.97 -2.01
N ALA A 252 -9.61 8.16 -2.60
CA ALA A 252 -9.04 8.34 -3.94
C ALA A 252 -7.51 8.30 -3.95
N SER A 253 -6.87 8.27 -2.78
CA SER A 253 -5.42 8.21 -2.62
C SER A 253 -5.03 7.53 -1.31
N PRO A 254 -5.39 6.24 -1.15
CA PRO A 254 -5.16 5.53 0.08
C PRO A 254 -3.67 5.49 0.41
N VAL A 255 -3.35 5.69 1.69
CA VAL A 255 -2.00 5.42 2.21
C VAL A 255 -2.02 3.98 2.68
N SER A 256 -1.28 3.10 2.02
CA SER A 256 -1.22 1.67 2.38
C SER A 256 -0.30 1.40 3.56
N SER A 257 0.80 2.15 3.65
CA SER A 257 1.85 1.95 4.66
C SER A 257 2.67 3.21 4.89
N ILE A 258 3.36 3.25 6.03
CA ILE A 258 4.38 4.24 6.38
C ILE A 258 5.66 3.47 6.69
N SER A 259 6.74 3.79 5.98
CA SER A 259 8.06 3.16 6.13
C SER A 259 9.02 4.09 6.85
N PHE A 260 9.72 3.56 7.84
CA PHE A 260 10.74 4.25 8.62
C PHE A 260 12.15 3.75 8.33
N THR A 261 12.31 2.70 7.50
CA THR A 261 13.60 2.08 7.17
C THR A 261 14.59 3.10 6.59
N GLU A 262 14.10 4.11 5.88
CA GLU A 262 14.95 5.11 5.23
C GLU A 262 15.61 6.08 6.21
N VAL A 263 15.20 6.14 7.48
CA VAL A 263 15.91 6.90 8.52
C VAL A 263 16.96 5.98 9.14
N THR A 264 18.17 5.98 8.59
CA THR A 264 19.24 5.04 8.99
C THR A 264 19.63 5.21 10.46
N HIS A 265 19.65 6.44 10.98
CA HIS A 265 19.97 6.72 12.38
C HIS A 265 18.89 6.18 13.34
N LYS A 266 19.24 5.18 14.16
CA LYS A 266 18.30 4.37 14.96
C LYS A 266 17.46 5.20 15.94
N LYS A 267 18.08 6.08 16.73
CA LYS A 267 17.34 6.91 17.71
C LYS A 267 16.39 7.89 17.00
N ASN A 268 16.83 8.49 15.89
CA ASN A 268 16.02 9.41 15.10
C ASN A 268 14.81 8.70 14.49
N ARG A 269 14.99 7.45 14.05
CA ARG A 269 13.90 6.59 13.56
C ARG A 269 12.86 6.34 14.64
N GLU A 270 13.30 6.02 15.87
CA GLU A 270 12.39 5.80 16.99
C GLU A 270 11.63 7.08 17.39
N LEU A 271 12.29 8.24 17.35
CA LEU A 271 11.61 9.53 17.58
C LEU A 271 10.58 9.83 16.49
N LEU A 272 10.90 9.57 15.22
CA LEU A 272 9.96 9.71 14.11
C LEU A 272 8.77 8.75 14.25
N LYS A 273 9.00 7.48 14.60
CA LYS A 273 7.92 6.52 14.91
C LYS A 273 7.01 7.09 16.01
N LYS A 274 7.56 7.55 17.14
CA LYS A 274 6.76 8.16 18.22
C LYS A 274 5.94 9.35 17.75
N TYR A 275 6.51 10.23 16.91
CA TYR A 275 5.80 11.36 16.32
C TYR A 275 4.63 10.93 15.43
N ILE A 276 4.85 9.97 14.52
CA ILE A 276 3.79 9.48 13.64
C ILE A 276 2.72 8.73 14.43
N ARG A 277 3.08 7.96 15.45
CA ARG A 277 2.12 7.33 16.37
C ARG A 277 1.26 8.39 17.08
N TYR A 278 1.86 9.49 17.52
CA TYR A 278 1.14 10.62 18.09
C TYR A 278 0.16 11.24 17.08
N GLY A 279 0.61 11.49 15.85
CA GLY A 279 -0.23 11.98 14.75
C GLY A 279 -1.42 11.06 14.46
N LEU A 280 -1.19 9.75 14.37
CA LEU A 280 -2.24 8.76 14.10
C LEU A 280 -3.23 8.63 15.26
N GLY A 281 -2.74 8.54 16.49
CA GLY A 281 -3.56 8.19 17.65
C GLY A 281 -4.24 9.34 18.38
N ILE A 282 -3.62 10.53 18.43
CA ILE A 282 -4.10 11.64 19.29
C ILE A 282 -4.64 12.81 18.47
N THR A 283 -4.06 13.08 17.29
CA THR A 283 -4.46 14.24 16.49
C THR A 283 -5.64 13.94 15.57
N ASN A 284 -6.34 15.00 15.14
CA ASN A 284 -7.39 14.93 14.11
C ASN A 284 -6.84 15.13 12.68
N LEU A 285 -5.53 15.06 12.48
CA LEU A 285 -4.91 15.24 11.15
C LEU A 285 -5.29 14.10 10.21
N SER A 286 -5.49 14.43 8.93
CA SER A 286 -5.68 13.38 7.91
C SER A 286 -4.41 12.54 7.73
N VAL A 287 -4.56 11.27 7.36
CA VAL A 287 -3.42 10.37 7.13
C VAL A 287 -2.52 10.88 6.01
N SER A 288 -3.11 11.55 5.01
CA SER A 288 -2.36 12.21 3.93
C SER A 288 -1.46 13.35 4.43
N VAL A 289 -1.91 14.11 5.43
CA VAL A 289 -1.11 15.16 6.07
C VAL A 289 0.01 14.54 6.89
N ILE A 290 -0.29 13.52 7.71
CA ILE A 290 0.70 12.78 8.50
C ILE A 290 1.78 12.18 7.61
N ARG A 291 1.40 11.57 6.47
CA ARG A 291 2.37 11.07 5.48
C ARG A 291 3.23 12.20 4.90
N GLY A 292 2.66 13.38 4.69
CA GLY A 292 3.40 14.55 4.22
C GLY A 292 4.43 15.03 5.23
N GLU A 293 4.05 15.13 6.50
CA GLU A 293 4.98 15.46 7.59
C GLU A 293 6.05 14.39 7.76
N HIS A 294 5.66 13.11 7.76
CA HIS A 294 6.58 11.97 7.78
C HIS A 294 7.66 12.10 6.71
N SER A 295 7.29 12.33 5.45
CA SER A 295 8.24 12.47 4.35
C SER A 295 9.17 13.68 4.53
N ALA A 296 8.66 14.81 4.99
CA ALA A 296 9.46 16.01 5.23
C ALA A 296 10.47 15.79 6.36
N ILE A 297 10.03 15.23 7.48
CA ILE A 297 10.88 14.95 8.65
C ILE A 297 11.91 13.88 8.32
N ARG A 298 11.52 12.81 7.63
CA ARG A 298 12.45 11.77 7.15
C ARG A 298 13.58 12.36 6.31
N ASN A 299 13.25 13.24 5.36
CA ASN A 299 14.26 13.89 4.55
C ASN A 299 15.15 14.82 5.39
N PHE A 300 14.58 15.55 6.35
CA PHE A 300 15.35 16.36 7.31
C PHE A 300 16.32 15.51 8.14
N LEU A 301 15.85 14.42 8.74
CA LEU A 301 16.66 13.53 9.59
C LEU A 301 17.81 12.85 8.84
N ASN A 302 17.70 12.71 7.52
CA ASN A 302 18.74 12.16 6.66
C ASN A 302 19.72 13.23 6.13
N ASP A 303 19.27 14.49 6.01
CA ASP A 303 20.04 15.60 5.46
C ASP A 303 20.79 16.40 6.54
N ILE A 304 20.36 16.33 7.81
CA ILE A 304 20.97 17.06 8.93
C ILE A 304 22.34 16.45 9.26
N CYS A 305 23.36 17.31 9.41
CA CYS A 305 24.71 16.88 9.76
C CYS A 305 24.78 16.56 11.26
N GLN A 306 24.89 15.29 11.60
CA GLN A 306 25.03 14.81 12.97
C GLN A 306 26.05 13.67 13.03
N ASP A 307 26.76 13.57 14.16
CA ASP A 307 27.60 12.42 14.46
C ASP A 307 26.74 11.18 14.74
N GLU A 308 27.26 9.99 14.45
CA GLU A 308 26.52 8.72 14.60
C GLU A 308 26.06 8.41 16.04
N ASN A 309 26.68 9.04 17.04
CA ASN A 309 26.36 8.86 18.45
C ASN A 309 25.32 9.87 18.97
N GLU A 310 25.09 10.93 18.19
CA GLU A 310 24.17 12.02 18.51
C GLU A 310 22.83 11.85 17.80
N ASP A 311 21.77 12.38 18.39
CA ASP A 311 20.44 12.31 17.79
C ASP A 311 19.86 13.71 17.62
N VAL A 312 18.71 13.80 16.96
CA VAL A 312 18.07 15.08 16.63
C VAL A 312 17.77 15.94 17.87
N CYS A 313 17.73 15.36 19.08
CA CYS A 313 17.54 16.12 20.31
C CYS A 313 18.78 16.92 20.74
N SER A 314 19.98 16.57 20.29
CA SER A 314 21.23 17.30 20.59
C SER A 314 21.62 18.32 19.52
N VAL A 315 20.80 18.49 18.46
CA VAL A 315 21.16 19.38 17.36
C VAL A 315 21.30 20.83 17.80
N THR A 316 22.41 21.45 17.43
CA THR A 316 22.76 22.83 17.78
C THR A 316 22.11 23.84 16.82
N PRO A 317 21.95 25.11 17.25
CA PRO A 317 21.49 26.17 16.35
C PRO A 317 22.35 26.34 15.10
N ALA A 318 23.67 26.18 15.22
CA ALA A 318 24.60 26.27 14.08
C ALA A 318 24.35 25.17 13.03
N GLN A 319 24.09 23.93 13.46
CA GLN A 319 23.73 22.82 12.57
C GLN A 319 22.38 23.08 11.86
N MET A 320 21.39 23.60 12.59
CA MET A 320 20.09 23.96 11.99
C MET A 320 20.24 25.10 10.96
N ASP A 321 21.04 26.11 11.26
CA ASP A 321 21.31 27.21 10.33
C ASP A 321 22.00 26.73 9.05
N ASP A 322 23.00 25.85 9.17
CA ASP A 322 23.67 25.24 8.01
C ASP A 322 22.68 24.41 7.17
N TYR A 323 21.84 23.60 7.83
CA TYR A 323 20.79 22.84 7.16
C TYR A 323 19.85 23.75 6.37
N PHE A 324 19.28 24.79 6.98
CA PHE A 324 18.35 25.68 6.28
C PHE A 324 19.05 26.50 5.19
N LYS A 325 20.32 26.87 5.36
CA LYS A 325 21.13 27.50 4.28
C LYS A 325 21.22 26.58 3.06
N LYS A 326 21.56 25.30 3.25
CA LYS A 326 21.62 24.29 2.18
C LYS A 326 20.25 24.08 1.52
N GLN A 327 19.18 23.96 2.31
CA GLN A 327 17.83 23.79 1.77
C GLN A 327 17.35 25.01 0.97
N ARG A 328 17.76 26.23 1.36
CA ARG A 328 17.41 27.45 0.61
C ARG A 328 18.04 27.49 -0.78
N GLN A 329 19.22 26.92 -0.95
CA GLN A 329 19.96 26.83 -2.22
C GLN A 329 19.36 25.79 -3.19
N ARG A 330 18.55 24.84 -2.70
CA ARG A 330 17.85 23.89 -3.56
C ARG A 330 16.75 24.61 -4.36
N SER A 331 16.56 24.21 -5.63
CA SER A 331 15.54 24.74 -6.54
C SER A 331 14.12 24.26 -6.20
N VAL A 332 13.66 24.55 -4.98
CA VAL A 332 12.32 24.20 -4.47
C VAL A 332 11.48 25.47 -4.34
N GLN A 333 10.20 25.39 -4.72
CA GLN A 333 9.23 26.47 -4.59
C GLN A 333 9.09 26.94 -3.13
N ALA A 334 8.85 28.24 -2.93
CA ALA A 334 8.79 28.85 -1.60
C ALA A 334 7.75 28.20 -0.69
N GLU A 335 6.58 27.85 -1.24
CA GLU A 335 5.48 27.19 -0.51
C GLU A 335 5.88 25.80 -0.02
N THR A 336 6.54 25.01 -0.86
CA THR A 336 7.01 23.67 -0.50
C THR A 336 8.11 23.75 0.56
N TYR A 337 9.04 24.70 0.42
CA TYR A 337 10.07 24.94 1.41
C TYR A 337 9.47 25.37 2.76
N ASN A 338 8.56 26.35 2.77
CA ASN A 338 7.89 26.83 3.99
C ASN A 338 7.09 25.71 4.66
N LYS A 339 6.39 24.89 3.88
CA LYS A 339 5.70 23.71 4.40
C LYS A 339 6.67 22.75 5.10
N ASN A 340 7.84 22.49 4.51
CA ASN A 340 8.84 21.63 5.14
C ASN A 340 9.37 22.23 6.45
N VAL A 341 9.64 23.55 6.49
CA VAL A 341 10.03 24.26 7.72
C VAL A 341 8.97 24.05 8.82
N MET A 342 7.68 24.20 8.48
CA MET A 342 6.60 23.99 9.44
C MET A 342 6.48 22.54 9.90
N CYS A 343 6.66 21.55 9.01
CA CYS A 343 6.72 20.13 9.41
C CYS A 343 7.84 19.87 10.43
N ILE A 344 9.02 20.47 10.22
CA ILE A 344 10.15 20.37 11.15
C ILE A 344 9.78 21.05 12.47
N GLN A 345 9.20 22.25 12.44
CA GLN A 345 8.72 22.95 13.63
C GLN A 345 7.72 22.11 14.44
N HIS A 346 6.75 21.46 13.79
CA HIS A 346 5.78 20.58 14.45
C HIS A 346 6.46 19.38 15.13
N PHE A 347 7.46 18.78 14.48
CA PHE A 347 8.25 17.69 15.06
C PHE A 347 9.02 18.15 16.31
N PHE A 348 9.72 19.29 16.26
CA PHE A 348 10.44 19.83 17.42
C PHE A 348 9.48 20.29 18.53
N ASN A 349 8.31 20.83 18.20
CA ASN A 349 7.26 21.11 19.17
C ASN A 349 6.83 19.83 19.89
N PHE A 350 6.64 18.73 19.17
CA PHE A 350 6.35 17.42 19.77
C PHE A 350 7.49 16.97 20.69
N LEU A 351 8.75 17.09 20.26
CA LEU A 351 9.91 16.73 21.08
C LEU A 351 9.95 17.54 22.39
N LYS A 352 9.69 18.86 22.30
CA LYS A 352 9.63 19.76 23.44
C LYS A 352 8.49 19.40 24.40
N VAL A 353 7.27 19.21 23.89
CA VAL A 353 6.09 18.85 24.72
C VAL A 353 6.27 17.49 25.39
N ARG A 354 6.98 16.56 24.74
CA ARG A 354 7.35 15.25 25.31
C ARG A 354 8.60 15.30 26.20
N GLN A 355 9.18 16.47 26.42
CA GLN A 355 10.37 16.70 27.25
C GLN A 355 11.62 15.94 26.77
N TYR A 356 11.72 15.65 25.46
CA TYR A 356 12.95 15.15 24.86
C TYR A 356 14.00 16.26 24.67
N ILE A 357 13.55 17.51 24.56
CA ILE A 357 14.38 18.71 24.46
C ILE A 357 13.77 19.81 25.33
N GLU A 358 14.60 20.73 25.82
CA GLU A 358 14.15 21.90 26.59
C GLU A 358 13.75 23.07 25.69
N ARG A 359 14.56 23.33 24.65
CA ARG A 359 14.38 24.47 23.74
C ARG A 359 14.52 24.00 22.29
N ILE A 360 13.74 24.63 21.40
CA ILE A 360 13.84 24.41 19.96
C ILE A 360 15.07 25.17 19.43
N PRO A 361 15.98 24.52 18.70
CA PRO A 361 17.29 25.09 18.33
C PRO A 361 17.25 26.06 17.15
N PHE A 362 16.06 26.46 16.68
CA PHE A 362 15.90 27.38 15.56
C PHE A 362 14.61 28.18 15.71
N ASP A 363 14.51 29.25 14.93
CA ASP A 363 13.30 30.04 14.78
C ASP A 363 12.71 29.80 13.38
N ALA A 364 11.51 29.21 13.33
CA ALA A 364 10.83 28.92 12.08
C ALA A 364 10.53 30.20 11.29
N GLU A 365 10.14 31.29 11.94
CA GLU A 365 9.73 32.53 11.26
C GLU A 365 10.90 33.14 10.48
N CYS A 366 12.08 33.19 11.09
CA CYS A 366 13.33 33.59 10.45
C CYS A 366 13.71 32.71 9.25
N CYS A 367 13.24 31.47 9.21
CA CYS A 367 13.58 30.53 8.14
C CYS A 367 12.66 30.63 6.92
N LEU A 368 11.43 31.16 7.06
CA LEU A 368 10.42 31.19 6.00
C LEU A 368 10.84 32.08 4.82
N LYS A 369 10.59 31.61 3.60
CA LYS A 369 10.71 32.41 2.37
C LYS A 369 9.46 33.26 2.21
N LYS A 370 9.63 34.51 1.78
CA LYS A 370 8.51 35.35 1.35
C LYS A 370 7.82 34.67 0.15
N ILE A 371 6.54 34.36 0.31
CA ILE A 371 5.69 33.89 -0.78
C ILE A 371 5.25 35.13 -1.54
N ILE A 372 5.66 35.25 -2.79
CA ILE A 372 5.14 36.26 -3.70
C ILE A 372 4.01 35.56 -4.47
N PRO A 373 2.74 35.93 -4.27
CA PRO A 373 1.63 35.35 -5.01
C PRO A 373 1.87 35.60 -6.50
N ARG A 374 2.27 34.55 -7.22
CA ARG A 374 2.38 34.61 -8.67
C ARG A 374 1.08 34.04 -9.21
N HIS A 375 0.22 34.90 -9.74
CA HIS A 375 -0.91 34.47 -10.55
C HIS A 375 -0.35 33.73 -11.77
N LEU A 376 -0.57 32.42 -11.79
CA LEU A 376 0.11 31.51 -12.71
C LEU A 376 -0.65 31.32 -14.04
N ASP A 377 -1.68 32.13 -14.29
CA ASP A 377 -2.63 32.00 -15.41
C ASP A 377 -2.98 30.52 -15.65
N ARG A 378 -3.63 29.93 -14.64
CA ARG A 378 -3.78 28.47 -14.53
C ARG A 378 -5.02 27.94 -15.23
N SER A 379 -5.70 28.79 -16.01
CA SER A 379 -6.86 28.37 -16.78
C SER A 379 -6.44 27.42 -17.90
N VAL A 380 -7.27 26.44 -18.19
CA VAL A 380 -7.07 25.54 -19.32
C VAL A 380 -7.36 26.34 -20.59
N ALA A 381 -6.43 26.32 -21.54
CA ALA A 381 -6.63 26.92 -22.85
C ALA A 381 -7.89 26.36 -23.51
N GLN A 382 -8.73 27.24 -24.05
CA GLN A 382 -10.03 26.88 -24.63
C GLN A 382 -9.83 25.87 -25.77
N GLU A 383 -8.81 26.07 -26.60
CA GLU A 383 -8.45 25.21 -27.73
C GLU A 383 -8.14 23.78 -27.27
N ALA A 384 -7.43 23.64 -26.15
CA ALA A 384 -7.11 22.32 -25.60
C ALA A 384 -8.34 21.63 -25.01
N ALA A 385 -9.24 22.39 -24.37
CA ALA A 385 -10.49 21.84 -23.84
C ALA A 385 -11.42 21.37 -24.98
N ASP A 386 -11.58 22.19 -26.03
CA ASP A 386 -12.41 21.87 -27.18
C ASP A 386 -11.87 20.65 -27.94
N GLU A 387 -10.56 20.58 -28.17
CA GLU A 387 -9.94 19.42 -28.81
C GLU A 387 -10.16 18.12 -28.00
N ILE A 388 -10.10 18.19 -26.66
CA ILE A 388 -10.40 17.03 -25.80
C ILE A 388 -11.87 16.64 -25.91
N LEU A 389 -12.79 17.61 -25.93
CA LEU A 389 -14.23 17.35 -26.06
C LEU A 389 -14.58 16.71 -27.40
N GLU A 390 -14.00 17.20 -28.49
CA GLU A 390 -14.17 16.65 -29.84
C GLU A 390 -13.71 15.19 -29.92
N LYS A 391 -12.55 14.88 -29.32
CA LYS A 391 -11.95 13.54 -29.30
C LYS A 391 -12.37 12.70 -28.10
N LEU A 392 -13.33 13.17 -27.28
CA LEU A 392 -13.70 12.53 -26.03
C LEU A 392 -14.24 11.12 -26.26
N CYS A 393 -14.87 10.84 -27.41
CA CYS A 393 -15.36 9.52 -27.77
C CYS A 393 -14.26 8.44 -27.84
N CYS A 394 -13.00 8.83 -28.08
CA CYS A 394 -11.84 7.93 -28.11
C CYS A 394 -11.33 7.55 -26.71
N PHE A 395 -11.84 8.18 -25.65
CA PHE A 395 -11.48 7.88 -24.27
C PHE A 395 -12.41 6.79 -23.71
N PRO A 396 -11.97 5.98 -22.74
CA PRO A 396 -12.84 5.03 -22.06
C PRO A 396 -14.03 5.74 -21.39
N GLU A 397 -15.23 5.14 -21.44
CA GLU A 397 -16.47 5.72 -20.91
C GLU A 397 -16.32 6.31 -19.50
N THR A 398 -15.73 5.57 -18.56
CA THR A 398 -15.45 6.04 -17.20
C THR A 398 -14.62 7.33 -17.20
N ILE A 399 -13.54 7.37 -17.98
CA ILE A 399 -12.64 8.54 -18.05
C ILE A 399 -13.36 9.75 -18.66
N ARG A 400 -14.18 9.52 -19.69
CA ARG A 400 -15.00 10.57 -20.32
C ARG A 400 -15.90 11.24 -19.31
N ILE A 401 -16.66 10.46 -18.54
CA ILE A 401 -17.61 11.01 -17.58
C ILE A 401 -16.87 11.68 -16.43
N MET A 402 -15.78 11.10 -15.92
CA MET A 402 -14.94 11.75 -14.91
C MET A 402 -14.38 13.09 -15.40
N TYR A 403 -13.95 13.17 -16.67
CA TYR A 403 -13.47 14.41 -17.28
C TYR A 403 -14.56 15.49 -17.32
N LEU A 404 -15.79 15.14 -17.73
CA LEU A 404 -16.91 16.08 -17.78
C LEU A 404 -17.24 16.70 -16.40
N HIS A 405 -16.97 15.98 -15.30
CA HIS A 405 -17.11 16.55 -13.95
C HIS A 405 -16.02 17.57 -13.61
N LEU A 406 -14.81 17.38 -14.13
CA LEU A 406 -13.75 18.37 -13.98
C LEU A 406 -14.03 19.60 -14.85
N TRP A 407 -14.29 19.37 -16.14
CA TRP A 407 -14.48 20.42 -17.13
C TRP A 407 -15.76 21.22 -16.92
N GLY A 408 -16.92 20.56 -16.77
CA GLY A 408 -18.22 21.24 -16.72
C GLY A 408 -18.66 21.70 -15.33
N VAL A 409 -18.00 21.24 -14.26
CA VAL A 409 -18.41 21.52 -12.87
C VAL A 409 -17.24 22.00 -11.99
N GLY A 410 -15.98 21.85 -12.41
CA GLY A 410 -14.83 22.32 -11.62
C GLY A 410 -14.63 21.56 -10.30
N LEU A 411 -15.06 20.29 -10.22
CA LEU A 411 -14.83 19.45 -9.04
C LEU A 411 -13.34 19.16 -8.86
N ARG A 412 -12.90 18.95 -7.61
CA ARG A 412 -11.53 18.45 -7.35
C ARG A 412 -11.42 17.00 -7.81
N ILE A 413 -10.22 16.58 -8.25
CA ILE A 413 -10.00 15.20 -8.70
C ILE A 413 -10.40 14.15 -7.64
N SER A 414 -10.12 14.42 -6.35
CA SER A 414 -10.53 13.55 -5.26
C SER A 414 -12.05 13.51 -5.10
N GLU A 415 -12.71 14.67 -5.23
CA GLU A 415 -14.17 14.78 -5.17
C GLU A 415 -14.80 13.88 -6.25
N VAL A 416 -14.35 14.00 -7.51
CA VAL A 416 -14.80 13.15 -8.63
C VAL A 416 -14.60 11.67 -8.33
N CYS A 417 -13.40 11.29 -7.89
CA CYS A 417 -13.03 9.90 -7.63
C CYS A 417 -13.83 9.25 -6.47
N THR A 418 -14.39 10.06 -5.57
CA THR A 418 -15.14 9.59 -4.40
C THR A 418 -16.64 9.86 -4.45
N LEU A 419 -17.18 10.28 -5.61
CA LEU A 419 -18.62 10.47 -5.78
C LEU A 419 -19.39 9.18 -5.49
N LYS A 420 -20.57 9.32 -4.87
CA LYS A 420 -21.48 8.22 -4.53
C LYS A 420 -22.66 8.15 -5.50
N GLY A 421 -23.24 6.96 -5.68
CA GLY A 421 -24.36 6.74 -6.60
C GLY A 421 -25.60 7.61 -6.30
N ASN A 422 -25.81 7.95 -5.03
CA ASN A 422 -26.87 8.85 -4.57
C ASN A 422 -26.53 10.35 -4.66
N ALA A 423 -25.38 10.75 -5.20
CA ALA A 423 -24.96 12.14 -5.23
C ALA A 423 -25.85 13.04 -6.11
N TYR A 424 -26.60 12.48 -7.06
CA TYR A 424 -27.32 13.24 -8.09
C TYR A 424 -28.83 13.23 -7.89
N TYR A 425 -29.43 14.41 -7.83
CA TYR A 425 -30.86 14.62 -7.60
C TYR A 425 -31.41 15.78 -8.44
N ILE A 426 -32.74 15.83 -8.57
CA ILE A 426 -33.46 16.95 -9.19
C ILE A 426 -34.08 17.77 -8.06
N GLN A 427 -33.94 19.09 -8.12
CA GLN A 427 -34.60 20.02 -7.21
C GLN A 427 -35.28 21.10 -8.04
N GLY A 428 -36.61 21.14 -8.00
CA GLY A 428 -37.40 21.97 -8.91
C GLY A 428 -37.23 21.51 -10.35
N LYS A 429 -36.70 22.39 -11.22
CA LYS A 429 -36.43 22.11 -12.63
C LYS A 429 -34.96 21.79 -12.92
N ASP A 430 -34.09 21.96 -11.93
CA ASP A 430 -32.65 21.89 -12.11
C ASP A 430 -32.07 20.58 -11.58
N ALA A 431 -31.00 20.12 -12.22
CA ALA A 431 -30.21 19.00 -11.75
C ALA A 431 -29.12 19.47 -10.78
N TRP A 432 -28.91 18.70 -9.72
CA TRP A 432 -27.97 19.02 -8.65
C TRP A 432 -27.08 17.83 -8.31
N ILE A 433 -25.91 18.15 -7.74
CA ILE A 433 -24.99 17.17 -7.17
C ILE A 433 -24.63 17.54 -5.72
N GLN A 434 -24.65 16.55 -4.83
CA GLN A 434 -24.13 16.64 -3.47
C GLN A 434 -22.77 15.93 -3.40
N VAL A 435 -21.74 16.66 -2.96
CA VAL A 435 -20.35 16.18 -2.98
C VAL A 435 -19.72 16.32 -1.61
N TYR A 436 -19.17 15.23 -1.07
CA TYR A 436 -18.36 15.28 0.14
C TYR A 436 -16.94 15.78 -0.16
N GLN A 437 -16.50 16.81 0.55
CA GLN A 437 -15.20 17.42 0.39
C GLN A 437 -14.23 16.90 1.43
N ILE A 438 -13.37 15.94 1.08
CA ILE A 438 -12.41 15.32 2.02
C ILE A 438 -11.52 16.37 2.72
N LYS A 439 -11.06 17.39 1.98
CA LYS A 439 -10.18 18.43 2.53
C LYS A 439 -10.90 19.30 3.58
N MET A 440 -12.16 19.63 3.32
CA MET A 440 -12.97 20.55 4.15
C MET A 440 -13.79 19.79 5.21
N ARG A 441 -13.93 18.47 5.05
CA ARG A 441 -14.78 17.60 5.88
C ARG A 441 -16.23 18.06 5.96
N THR A 442 -16.74 18.55 4.83
CA THR A 442 -18.13 19.04 4.70
C THR A 442 -18.71 18.68 3.34
N TYR A 443 -20.02 18.82 3.19
CA TYR A 443 -20.72 18.65 1.92
C TYR A 443 -20.94 19.99 1.24
N LYS A 444 -20.81 20.00 -0.09
CA LYS A 444 -21.35 21.07 -0.94
C LYS A 444 -22.45 20.54 -1.84
N ARG A 445 -23.39 21.41 -2.19
CA ARG A 445 -24.47 21.13 -3.14
C ARG A 445 -24.43 22.20 -4.22
N ILE A 446 -24.28 21.78 -5.46
CA ILE A 446 -24.16 22.70 -6.59
C ILE A 446 -25.05 22.25 -7.76
N PRO A 447 -25.61 23.20 -8.52
CA PRO A 447 -26.33 22.88 -9.74
C PRO A 447 -25.35 22.33 -10.80
N ILE A 448 -25.84 21.43 -11.63
CA ILE A 448 -25.08 20.82 -12.73
C ILE A 448 -25.88 20.85 -14.03
N PRO A 449 -25.21 20.81 -15.19
CA PRO A 449 -25.90 20.69 -16.47
C PRO A 449 -26.78 19.43 -16.54
N ASP A 450 -28.02 19.57 -17.03
CA ASP A 450 -28.96 18.46 -17.22
C ASP A 450 -28.37 17.34 -18.10
N ALA A 451 -27.59 17.70 -19.11
CA ALA A 451 -26.87 16.74 -19.94
C ALA A 451 -25.91 15.84 -19.12
N LEU A 452 -25.15 16.42 -18.18
CA LEU A 452 -24.24 15.68 -17.32
C LEU A 452 -25.00 14.77 -16.35
N TYR A 453 -26.12 15.24 -15.79
CA TYR A 453 -27.00 14.43 -14.96
C TYR A 453 -27.52 13.21 -15.73
N LYS A 454 -28.08 13.42 -16.93
CA LYS A 454 -28.63 12.34 -17.77
C LYS A 454 -27.56 11.32 -18.15
N LEU A 455 -26.40 11.78 -18.64
CA LEU A 455 -25.26 10.90 -18.96
C LEU A 455 -24.84 10.06 -17.75
N THR A 456 -24.77 10.68 -16.58
CA THR A 456 -24.36 9.98 -15.36
C THR A 456 -25.43 8.98 -14.90
N LYS A 457 -26.72 9.30 -14.98
CA LYS A 457 -27.80 8.35 -14.67
C LYS A 457 -27.79 7.13 -15.60
N VAL A 458 -27.52 7.32 -16.88
CA VAL A 458 -27.32 6.19 -17.83
C VAL A 458 -26.13 5.33 -17.40
N TYR A 459 -25.00 5.95 -17.06
CA TYR A 459 -23.82 5.24 -16.58
C TYR A 459 -24.09 4.43 -15.31
N LEU A 460 -24.72 5.04 -14.29
CA LEU A 460 -25.08 4.35 -13.04
C LEU A 460 -25.95 3.13 -13.30
N LYS A 461 -26.96 3.25 -14.16
CA LYS A 461 -27.84 2.14 -14.54
C LYS A 461 -27.07 1.04 -15.29
N LYS A 462 -26.23 1.41 -16.25
CA LYS A 462 -25.43 0.47 -17.07
C LYS A 462 -24.47 -0.37 -16.22
N HIS A 463 -23.85 0.23 -15.22
CA HIS A 463 -22.87 -0.41 -14.34
C HIS A 463 -23.47 -0.94 -13.03
N GLY A 464 -24.79 -0.85 -12.84
CA GLY A 464 -25.47 -1.39 -11.66
C GLY A 464 -25.05 -0.75 -10.33
N ILE A 465 -24.65 0.53 -10.37
CA ILE A 465 -24.12 1.26 -9.20
C ILE A 465 -25.24 1.57 -8.20
N LYS A 466 -25.11 1.11 -6.95
CA LYS A 466 -26.07 1.38 -5.87
C LYS A 466 -25.84 2.75 -5.23
N ALA A 467 -26.78 3.16 -4.37
CA ALA A 467 -26.76 4.46 -3.70
C ALA A 467 -25.44 4.74 -2.96
N ASP A 468 -24.98 3.78 -2.15
CA ASP A 468 -23.79 3.94 -1.30
C ASP A 468 -22.48 3.49 -1.98
N ASP A 469 -22.57 2.98 -3.20
CA ASP A 469 -21.41 2.60 -4.00
C ASP A 469 -20.72 3.85 -4.55
N TYR A 470 -19.41 3.74 -4.80
CA TYR A 470 -18.72 4.76 -5.58
C TYR A 470 -19.20 4.74 -7.02
N VAL A 471 -19.44 5.93 -7.60
CA VAL A 471 -19.80 6.07 -9.02
C VAL A 471 -18.70 5.48 -9.90
N PHE A 472 -17.47 5.86 -9.62
CA PHE A 472 -16.30 5.36 -10.33
C PHE A 472 -15.55 4.40 -9.41
N GLN A 473 -15.49 3.14 -9.82
CA GLN A 473 -14.90 2.08 -9.02
C GLN A 473 -13.54 1.66 -9.55
N ASN A 474 -12.63 1.29 -8.65
CA ASN A 474 -11.44 0.54 -9.00
C ASN A 474 -11.78 -0.96 -9.19
N ALA A 475 -10.79 -1.77 -9.58
CA ALA A 475 -10.99 -3.20 -9.84
C ALA A 475 -11.50 -4.03 -8.63
N LYS A 476 -11.44 -3.48 -7.41
CA LYS A 476 -11.92 -4.10 -6.17
C LYS A 476 -13.25 -3.50 -5.67
N GLY A 477 -13.92 -2.65 -6.46
CA GLY A 477 -15.17 -1.98 -6.07
C GLY A 477 -15.00 -0.75 -5.16
N GLY A 478 -13.76 -0.41 -4.76
CA GLY A 478 -13.47 0.80 -3.98
C GLY A 478 -13.43 2.06 -4.85
N ALA A 479 -13.20 3.22 -4.24
CA ALA A 479 -13.09 4.50 -4.96
C ALA A 479 -12.03 4.45 -6.08
N TYR A 480 -12.29 5.19 -7.17
CA TYR A 480 -11.33 5.32 -8.25
C TYR A 480 -10.06 6.02 -7.75
N CYS A 481 -8.89 5.58 -8.22
CA CYS A 481 -7.64 6.18 -7.76
C CYS A 481 -7.31 7.44 -8.56
N LYS A 482 -6.99 8.55 -7.87
CA LYS A 482 -6.67 9.84 -8.52
C LYS A 482 -5.43 9.77 -9.40
N SER A 483 -4.42 8.97 -9.02
CA SER A 483 -3.22 8.78 -9.84
C SER A 483 -3.54 7.99 -11.10
N THR A 484 -4.39 6.97 -11.01
CA THR A 484 -4.87 6.21 -12.18
C THR A 484 -5.71 7.09 -13.10
N PHE A 485 -6.56 7.97 -12.56
CA PHE A 485 -7.33 8.89 -13.39
C PHE A 485 -6.41 9.86 -14.15
N ARG A 486 -5.45 10.47 -13.43
CA ARG A 486 -4.44 11.34 -14.06
C ARG A 486 -3.62 10.62 -15.13
N TYR A 487 -3.16 9.40 -14.83
CA TYR A 487 -2.40 8.57 -15.77
C TYR A 487 -3.21 8.29 -17.03
N ASN A 488 -4.46 7.86 -16.89
CA ASN A 488 -5.33 7.58 -18.04
C ASN A 488 -5.60 8.85 -18.85
N MET A 489 -5.86 9.99 -18.21
CA MET A 489 -6.02 11.26 -18.93
C MET A 489 -4.79 11.59 -19.77
N LEU A 490 -3.59 11.54 -19.20
CA LEU A 490 -2.34 11.81 -19.93
C LEU A 490 -2.16 10.81 -21.08
N LYS A 491 -2.32 9.52 -20.81
CA LYS A 491 -2.19 8.46 -21.82
C LYS A 491 -3.13 8.67 -23.01
N TYR A 492 -4.41 8.96 -22.75
CA TYR A 492 -5.37 9.13 -23.84
C TYR A 492 -5.25 10.50 -24.53
N CYS A 493 -4.76 11.54 -23.85
CA CYS A 493 -4.39 12.78 -24.51
C CYS A 493 -3.22 12.57 -25.48
N GLU A 494 -2.19 11.84 -25.07
CA GLU A 494 -1.05 11.49 -25.91
C GLU A 494 -1.48 10.62 -27.11
N LEU A 495 -2.23 9.54 -26.88
CA LEU A 495 -2.70 8.64 -27.94
C LEU A 495 -3.60 9.32 -28.99
N ASN A 496 -4.35 10.34 -28.60
CA ASN A 496 -5.24 11.09 -29.50
C ASN A 496 -4.59 12.39 -30.02
N ASN A 497 -3.28 12.54 -29.81
CA ASN A 497 -2.48 13.66 -30.28
C ASN A 497 -3.03 15.04 -29.83
N ILE A 498 -3.59 15.11 -28.62
CA ILE A 498 -4.11 16.36 -28.04
C ILE A 498 -2.95 17.35 -27.89
N GLN A 499 -3.09 18.54 -28.46
CA GLN A 499 -2.04 19.56 -28.50
C GLN A 499 -0.70 18.98 -29.02
N ASN A 500 -0.75 18.25 -30.13
CA ASN A 500 0.39 17.57 -30.74
C ASN A 500 1.10 16.58 -29.79
N GLY A 501 0.35 15.95 -28.89
CA GLY A 501 0.86 14.99 -27.91
C GLY A 501 1.57 15.63 -26.71
N GLY A 502 1.68 16.97 -26.67
CA GLY A 502 2.37 17.71 -25.61
C GLY A 502 1.48 18.14 -24.44
N TYR A 503 0.19 17.77 -24.45
CA TYR A 503 -0.75 18.26 -23.44
C TYR A 503 -0.44 17.75 -22.02
N VAL A 504 -0.18 18.67 -21.09
CA VAL A 504 0.07 18.35 -19.68
C VAL A 504 -1.21 18.49 -18.87
N PHE A 505 -1.94 17.39 -18.73
CA PHE A 505 -3.17 17.36 -17.94
C PHE A 505 -2.92 17.67 -16.44
N LYS A 506 -3.59 18.71 -15.96
CA LYS A 506 -3.62 19.13 -14.54
C LYS A 506 -5.07 19.34 -14.11
N SER A 507 -5.65 18.37 -13.42
CA SER A 507 -7.06 18.40 -12.98
C SER A 507 -7.51 19.69 -12.26
N HIS A 508 -6.62 20.34 -11.50
CA HIS A 508 -6.97 21.55 -10.76
C HIS A 508 -7.13 22.79 -11.66
N ASP A 509 -6.52 22.78 -12.84
CA ASP A 509 -6.53 23.90 -13.78
C ASP A 509 -7.94 24.08 -14.38
N TYR A 510 -8.71 22.98 -14.54
CA TYR A 510 -10.13 23.03 -14.91
C TYR A 510 -10.99 23.76 -13.87
N ARG A 511 -10.67 23.58 -12.58
CA ARG A 511 -11.35 24.29 -11.49
C ARG A 511 -10.99 25.78 -11.49
N HIS A 512 -9.74 26.14 -11.80
CA HIS A 512 -9.36 27.54 -12.03
C HIS A 512 -10.18 28.14 -13.17
N THR A 513 -10.28 27.42 -14.29
CA THR A 513 -11.05 27.85 -15.48
C THR A 513 -12.49 28.21 -15.12
N ILE A 514 -13.20 27.35 -14.37
CA ILE A 514 -14.58 27.61 -13.94
C ILE A 514 -14.68 28.80 -12.98
N ALA A 515 -13.76 28.92 -12.03
CA ALA A 515 -13.76 30.02 -11.07
C ALA A 515 -13.51 31.37 -11.76
N THR A 516 -12.53 31.43 -12.66
CA THR A 516 -12.24 32.61 -13.49
C THR A 516 -13.44 32.96 -14.36
N TYR A 517 -14.04 31.98 -15.05
CA TYR A 517 -15.20 32.20 -15.90
C TYR A 517 -16.40 32.77 -15.13
N PHE A 518 -16.73 32.22 -13.95
CA PHE A 518 -17.80 32.76 -13.11
C PHE A 518 -17.50 34.18 -12.65
N TYR A 519 -16.25 34.44 -12.26
CA TYR A 519 -15.86 35.79 -11.88
C TYR A 519 -16.03 36.75 -13.06
N ASP A 520 -15.49 36.43 -14.24
CA ASP A 520 -15.54 37.26 -15.45
C ASP A 520 -16.96 37.54 -15.94
N THR A 521 -17.88 36.60 -15.72
CA THR A 521 -19.31 36.75 -16.06
C THR A 521 -20.13 37.48 -15.00
N GLY A 522 -19.50 37.97 -13.93
CA GLY A 522 -20.14 38.84 -12.93
C GLY A 522 -20.72 38.12 -11.72
N VAL A 523 -20.45 36.83 -11.53
CA VAL A 523 -20.84 36.10 -10.31
C VAL A 523 -20.06 36.65 -9.11
N SER A 524 -20.77 36.87 -7.99
CA SER A 524 -20.14 37.38 -6.76
C SER A 524 -19.09 36.41 -6.21
N LEU A 525 -18.06 36.94 -5.55
CA LEU A 525 -17.01 36.13 -4.92
C LEU A 525 -17.59 35.17 -3.87
N GLN A 526 -18.62 35.59 -3.13
CA GLN A 526 -19.35 34.73 -2.17
C GLN A 526 -19.99 33.53 -2.86
N SER A 527 -20.70 33.76 -3.98
CA SER A 527 -21.34 32.68 -4.72
C SER A 527 -20.32 31.70 -5.31
N ILE A 528 -19.17 32.21 -5.80
CA ILE A 528 -18.07 31.36 -6.28
C ILE A 528 -17.49 30.55 -5.12
N ARG A 529 -17.26 31.17 -3.95
CA ARG A 529 -16.79 30.49 -2.73
C ARG A 529 -17.70 29.32 -2.36
N ASP A 530 -19.01 29.55 -2.33
CA ASP A 530 -20.01 28.54 -1.97
C ASP A 530 -20.07 27.42 -3.02
N TYR A 531 -20.03 27.77 -4.31
CA TYR A 531 -19.98 26.80 -5.41
C TYR A 531 -18.73 25.91 -5.34
N LEU A 532 -17.58 26.53 -5.10
CA LEU A 532 -16.31 25.84 -4.96
C LEU A 532 -16.28 25.02 -3.66
N GLY A 533 -17.02 25.41 -2.63
CA GLY A 533 -17.00 24.85 -1.28
C GLY A 533 -15.68 25.20 -0.59
N HIS A 534 -15.44 26.50 -0.41
CA HIS A 534 -14.34 27.08 0.36
C HIS A 534 -14.88 27.68 1.66
N ASP A 535 -14.10 27.65 2.75
CA ASP A 535 -14.52 28.23 4.04
C ASP A 535 -14.45 29.77 4.01
N TYR A 536 -13.42 30.31 3.35
CA TYR A 536 -13.12 31.75 3.33
C TYR A 536 -12.94 32.28 1.90
N GLU A 537 -13.13 33.58 1.72
CA GLU A 537 -13.08 34.23 0.39
C GLU A 537 -11.66 34.28 -0.19
N GLU A 538 -10.64 34.41 0.65
CA GLU A 538 -9.22 34.43 0.28
C GLU A 538 -8.81 33.12 -0.40
N MET A 539 -9.47 32.02 -0.03
CA MET A 539 -9.29 30.74 -0.72
C MET A 539 -9.82 30.76 -2.16
N THR A 540 -10.75 31.64 -2.50
CA THR A 540 -11.31 31.81 -3.83
C THR A 540 -10.53 32.82 -4.65
N GLU A 541 -9.97 33.86 -4.02
CA GLU A 541 -9.12 34.87 -4.68
C GLU A 541 -7.94 34.26 -5.44
N GLN A 542 -7.31 33.22 -4.90
CA GLN A 542 -6.22 32.49 -5.58
C GLN A 542 -6.64 31.81 -6.90
N TYR A 543 -7.94 31.71 -7.19
CA TYR A 543 -8.46 31.13 -8.42
C TYR A 543 -8.88 32.17 -9.46
N ILE A 544 -8.91 33.45 -9.09
CA ILE A 544 -9.36 34.52 -9.97
C ILE A 544 -8.13 35.15 -10.58
N ASP A 545 -7.79 34.68 -11.78
CA ASP A 545 -6.78 35.31 -12.62
C ASP A 545 -7.47 36.46 -13.38
N TYR A 546 -6.98 37.71 -13.23
CA TYR A 546 -7.38 38.97 -13.91
C TYR A 546 -8.32 39.97 -13.22
N MET A 547 -7.83 40.65 -12.18
CA MET A 547 -8.36 41.99 -11.84
C MET A 547 -8.09 43.08 -12.90
N PRO A 548 -6.91 43.15 -13.58
CA PRO A 548 -6.60 44.25 -14.50
C PRO A 548 -7.55 44.37 -15.70
N LYS A 549 -7.92 43.25 -16.35
CA LYS A 549 -8.85 43.27 -17.51
C LYS A 549 -10.25 43.76 -17.14
N LYS A 550 -10.74 43.40 -15.94
CA LYS A 550 -12.02 43.92 -15.45
C LYS A 550 -11.94 45.41 -15.15
N ILE A 551 -10.84 45.88 -14.58
CA ILE A 551 -10.62 47.31 -14.34
C ILE A 551 -10.58 48.05 -15.68
N GLU A 552 -9.88 47.50 -16.68
CA GLU A 552 -9.83 48.05 -18.03
C GLU A 552 -11.23 48.13 -18.65
N LYS A 553 -11.98 47.02 -18.68
CA LYS A 553 -13.34 47.00 -19.21
C LYS A 553 -14.30 47.92 -18.45
N ALA A 554 -14.24 47.94 -17.12
CA ALA A 554 -15.07 48.83 -16.30
C ALA A 554 -14.69 50.30 -16.50
N SER A 555 -13.41 50.58 -16.70
CA SER A 555 -12.89 51.90 -17.06
C SER A 555 -13.41 52.33 -18.44
N GLU A 556 -13.30 51.48 -19.45
CA GLU A 556 -13.86 51.70 -20.79
C GLU A 556 -15.36 51.96 -20.74
N GLU A 557 -16.12 51.13 -20.03
CA GLU A 557 -17.57 51.31 -19.84
C GLU A 557 -17.88 52.65 -19.14
N TYR A 558 -17.14 53.01 -18.09
CA TYR A 558 -17.31 54.27 -17.38
C TYR A 558 -17.04 55.48 -18.28
N PHE A 559 -15.91 55.49 -19.00
CA PHE A 559 -15.52 56.61 -19.88
C PHE A 559 -16.33 56.68 -21.17
N SER A 560 -16.93 55.57 -21.61
CA SER A 560 -17.90 55.59 -22.72
C SER A 560 -19.17 56.37 -22.36
N ARG A 561 -19.59 56.31 -21.09
CA ARG A 561 -20.77 57.01 -20.56
C ARG A 561 -20.43 58.42 -20.03
N HIS A 562 -19.19 58.64 -19.63
CA HIS A 562 -18.67 59.89 -19.09
C HIS A 562 -17.55 60.43 -19.99
N SER A 563 -17.90 60.73 -21.24
CA SER A 563 -16.94 61.26 -22.21
C SER A 563 -16.32 62.56 -21.71
N LEU A 564 -14.99 62.55 -21.50
CA LEU A 564 -14.19 63.73 -21.17
C LEU A 564 -14.41 64.88 -22.17
N ALA A 565 -14.48 64.55 -23.47
CA ALA A 565 -14.74 65.53 -24.52
C ALA A 565 -16.13 66.18 -24.42
N ALA A 566 -17.15 65.43 -23.97
CA ALA A 566 -18.50 65.97 -23.77
C ALA A 566 -18.59 66.86 -22.52
N CYS A 567 -17.80 66.57 -21.47
CA CYS A 567 -17.72 67.42 -20.27
C CYS A 567 -16.93 68.70 -20.51
N MET A 568 -15.80 68.66 -21.24
CA MET A 568 -15.00 69.85 -21.56
C MET A 568 -15.75 70.85 -22.45
N LYS A 569 -16.53 70.37 -23.44
CA LYS A 569 -17.38 71.23 -24.28
C LYS A 569 -18.52 71.94 -23.53
N ARG A 570 -18.88 71.50 -22.32
CA ARG A 570 -19.87 72.21 -21.48
C ARG A 570 -19.25 73.36 -20.70
N GLY A 571 -17.96 73.29 -20.35
CA GLY A 571 -17.24 74.38 -19.68
C GLY A 571 -16.95 75.57 -20.61
N GLU A 572 -16.65 75.32 -21.89
CA GLU A 572 -16.42 76.39 -22.88
C GLU A 572 -17.69 77.20 -23.22
N LYS A 573 -18.89 76.71 -22.87
CA LYS A 573 -20.16 77.43 -23.10
C LYS A 573 -20.59 78.32 -21.93
N THR A 574 -19.87 78.31 -20.81
CA THR A 574 -20.19 79.10 -19.61
C THR A 574 -19.25 80.27 -19.35
N ASP A 575 -18.15 80.39 -20.08
CA ASP A 575 -17.18 81.50 -19.96
C ASP A 575 -17.24 82.48 -21.16
N GLY A 576 -18.44 82.78 -21.64
CA GLY A 576 -18.71 83.74 -22.72
C GLY A 576 -19.43 84.99 -22.24
#